data_AF-A0A4R9JW10-F1
#
_entry.id   AF-A0A4R9JW10-F1
#
_cell.length_a   1.000
_cell.length_b   1.000
_cell.length_c   1.000
_cell.angle_alpha   90.00
_cell.angle_beta   90.00
_cell.angle_gamma   90.00
#
_symmetry.space_group_name_H-M   'P 1'
#
loop_
_entity.id
_entity.type
_entity.pdbx_description
1 polymer ?
#
loop_
_entity_poly.entity_id
_entity_poly.type
_entity_poly.pdbx_seq_one_letter_code
_entity_poly.pdbx_strand_id
1 'polypeptide(L)'
;MENKSFFISHEIDYPFLWGMDLSLPFILKFALNIDGVDISDADRNTLRSLNQERLLYFSNHPSTIEPPVAYYVANVMGSRFYYMASRNVFNWGFGLVGSLIKKVGAFSVLSGGADREAVKMAKSILANKSGKLVIYPEGMCSSENDTLVTFMPGIAQIGFWGLEDAKKTDPDADVKVLPAFVKYILTGTKETLLREIETSLVRLEKHLKIVPGNKNLLRRFLTVGRVLMEEAEREYQITYDGEKDYQFRVGAIRHAALNRAGDKLGIPFHKEEDAIQKIREVFTVLDGITSGLGKEKISISKSDLAMVQKDVDRAYLFLVIKPESLFAYPSAERFIEWIYRFENLIFGKTNPRPRRARVIFAKPFGLSEYYQFYKENKKKTVEEVTTRLRNEIEHLLKEAVGFSRPIVEPFDVGEDLKI
;
A
#
# COMPACT_ATOMS: atom_id res chain seq x y z
N MET A 1 -17.84 32.54 3.05
CA MET A 1 -17.34 31.15 2.96
C MET A 1 -16.25 31.16 1.91
N GLU A 2 -14.98 31.17 2.35
CA GLU A 2 -13.85 31.13 1.43
C GLU A 2 -13.97 29.89 0.53
N ASN A 3 -13.76 30.10 -0.76
CA ASN A 3 -13.78 29.08 -1.80
C ASN A 3 -12.61 28.12 -1.50
N LYS A 4 -12.84 27.08 -0.70
CA LYS A 4 -11.83 26.05 -0.42
C LYS A 4 -11.46 25.44 -1.76
N SER A 5 -10.28 25.79 -2.28
CA SER A 5 -9.72 25.12 -3.44
C SER A 5 -9.70 23.62 -3.14
N PHE A 6 -10.44 22.86 -3.95
CA PHE A 6 -10.52 21.40 -3.85
C PHE A 6 -9.12 20.77 -3.97
N PHE A 7 -8.30 21.37 -4.83
CA PHE A 7 -6.91 21.00 -5.08
C PHE A 7 -5.94 21.81 -4.19
N ILE A 8 -5.00 21.10 -3.58
CA ILE A 8 -3.86 21.63 -2.85
C ILE A 8 -2.60 21.34 -3.68
N SER A 9 -1.93 22.40 -4.13
CA SER A 9 -0.65 22.31 -4.82
C SER A 9 0.50 22.00 -3.85
N HIS A 10 1.61 21.53 -4.40
CA HIS A 10 2.88 21.49 -3.67
C HIS A 10 3.42 22.92 -3.47
N GLU A 11 4.25 23.11 -2.44
CA GLU A 11 4.89 24.37 -2.07
C GLU A 11 6.33 24.07 -1.63
N ILE A 12 7.16 23.53 -2.54
CA ILE A 12 8.52 23.09 -2.21
C ILE A 12 9.30 24.23 -1.54
N ASP A 13 9.82 23.94 -0.36
CA ASP A 13 10.55 24.87 0.50
C ASP A 13 11.96 24.31 0.73
N TYR A 14 12.94 24.84 0.02
CA TYR A 14 14.32 24.34 0.05
C TYR A 14 14.99 24.44 1.43
N PRO A 15 14.88 25.58 2.16
CA PRO A 15 15.33 25.64 3.55
C PRO A 15 14.72 24.55 4.43
N PHE A 16 13.41 24.30 4.30
CA PHE A 16 12.75 23.22 5.03
C PHE A 16 13.29 21.84 4.63
N LEU A 17 13.53 21.61 3.34
CA LEU A 17 14.09 20.35 2.83
C LEU A 17 15.48 20.06 3.39
N TRP A 18 16.35 21.07 3.58
CA TRP A 18 17.66 20.84 4.20
C TRP A 18 17.53 20.37 5.65
N GLY A 19 16.60 20.96 6.41
CA GLY A 19 16.29 20.49 7.76
C GLY A 19 15.69 19.07 7.76
N MET A 20 14.83 18.77 6.78
CA MET A 20 14.26 17.44 6.59
C MET A 20 15.33 16.41 6.26
N ASP A 21 16.29 16.71 5.39
CA ASP A 21 17.39 15.80 5.03
C ASP A 21 18.25 15.42 6.25
N LEU A 22 18.59 16.42 7.07
CA LEU A 22 19.39 16.23 8.29
C LEU A 22 18.63 15.42 9.34
N SER A 23 17.31 15.64 9.45
CA SER A 23 16.47 14.96 10.45
C SER A 23 15.89 13.62 9.97
N LEU A 24 15.97 13.32 8.68
CA LEU A 24 15.34 12.14 8.08
C LEU A 24 15.69 10.83 8.80
N PRO A 25 16.96 10.49 9.10
CA PRO A 25 17.28 9.24 9.81
C PRO A 25 16.60 9.14 11.18
N PHE A 26 16.46 10.26 11.89
CA PHE A 26 15.78 10.31 13.18
C PHE A 26 14.27 10.16 13.03
N ILE A 27 13.68 10.82 12.02
CA ILE A 27 12.24 10.69 11.72
C ILE A 27 11.92 9.24 11.35
N LEU A 28 12.70 8.64 10.45
CA LEU A 28 12.53 7.25 10.04
C LEU A 28 12.58 6.33 11.26
N LYS A 29 13.58 6.47 12.13
CA LYS A 29 13.75 5.61 13.30
C LYS A 29 12.66 5.82 14.36
N PHE A 30 12.50 7.04 14.83
CA PHE A 30 11.69 7.32 16.03
C PHE A 30 10.21 7.51 15.75
N ALA A 31 9.84 8.05 14.58
CA ALA A 31 8.43 8.25 14.23
C ALA A 31 7.85 7.06 13.45
N LEU A 32 8.65 6.39 12.61
CA LEU A 32 8.16 5.39 11.67
C LEU A 32 8.64 3.96 11.96
N ASN A 33 9.50 3.77 12.97
CA ASN A 33 10.13 2.48 13.31
C ASN A 33 10.93 1.88 12.13
N ILE A 34 11.53 2.74 11.30
CA ILE A 34 12.42 2.36 10.21
C ILE A 34 13.87 2.59 10.64
N ASP A 35 14.58 1.51 10.99
CA ASP A 35 15.98 1.56 11.47
C ASP A 35 16.99 1.91 10.36
N GLY A 36 16.57 1.82 9.10
CA GLY A 36 17.38 2.19 7.96
C GLY A 36 16.73 1.86 6.62
N VAL A 37 17.27 2.45 5.56
CA VAL A 37 16.90 2.15 4.18
C VAL A 37 18.12 1.56 3.45
N ASP A 38 17.96 0.34 2.97
CA ASP A 38 19.00 -0.44 2.30
C ASP A 38 18.81 -0.37 0.78
N ILE A 39 19.85 0.11 0.11
CA ILE A 39 19.97 0.21 -1.35
C ILE A 39 21.38 -0.26 -1.72
N SER A 40 21.48 -1.16 -2.69
CA SER A 40 22.77 -1.71 -3.15
C SER A 40 23.65 -0.62 -3.78
N ASP A 41 24.98 -0.79 -3.78
CA ASP A 41 25.88 0.20 -4.40
C ASP A 41 25.65 0.36 -5.90
N ALA A 42 25.31 -0.74 -6.59
CA ALA A 42 24.94 -0.72 -8.01
C ALA A 42 23.67 0.11 -8.25
N ASP A 43 22.65 -0.06 -7.41
CA ASP A 43 21.42 0.73 -7.50
C ASP A 43 21.66 2.20 -7.14
N ARG A 44 22.51 2.49 -6.13
CA ARG A 44 22.91 3.87 -5.79
C ARG A 44 23.55 4.58 -6.98
N ASN A 45 24.41 3.88 -7.74
CA ASN A 45 25.03 4.43 -8.95
C ASN A 45 24.00 4.66 -10.07
N THR A 46 23.11 3.69 -10.30
CA THR A 46 22.00 3.85 -11.26
C THR A 46 21.12 5.04 -10.89
N LEU A 47 20.72 5.19 -9.63
CA LEU A 47 19.93 6.32 -9.16
C LEU A 47 20.63 7.65 -9.44
N ARG A 48 21.92 7.77 -9.10
CA ARG A 48 22.69 9.00 -9.36
C ARG A 48 22.77 9.36 -10.85
N SER A 49 22.84 8.37 -11.75
CA SER A 49 22.83 8.62 -13.20
C SER A 49 21.50 9.17 -13.74
N LEU A 50 20.39 9.01 -12.99
CA LEU A 50 19.06 9.46 -13.38
C LEU A 50 18.70 10.85 -12.81
N ASN A 51 19.64 11.53 -12.13
CA ASN A 51 19.33 12.75 -11.37
C ASN A 51 18.87 13.93 -12.24
N GLN A 52 19.31 14.01 -13.51
CA GLN A 52 18.91 15.03 -14.48
C GLN A 52 17.74 14.61 -15.37
N GLU A 53 17.25 13.38 -15.22
CA GLU A 53 16.18 12.85 -16.07
C GLU A 53 14.79 13.28 -15.58
N ARG A 54 13.83 13.32 -16.51
CA ARG A 54 12.40 13.22 -16.19
C ARG A 54 12.10 11.81 -15.75
N LEU A 55 11.48 11.64 -14.58
CA LEU A 55 11.35 10.31 -13.98
C LEU A 55 9.93 10.05 -13.46
N LEU A 56 9.45 8.85 -13.74
CA LEU A 56 8.36 8.21 -13.03
C LEU A 56 8.93 7.10 -12.16
N TYR A 57 8.89 7.32 -10.84
CA TYR A 57 9.24 6.31 -9.85
C TYR A 57 7.97 5.52 -9.52
N PHE A 58 7.92 4.24 -9.88
CA PHE A 58 6.83 3.35 -9.53
C PHE A 58 7.27 2.36 -8.47
N SER A 59 6.50 2.22 -7.40
CA SER A 59 6.80 1.26 -6.33
C SER A 59 5.55 0.57 -5.84
N ASN A 60 5.68 -0.67 -5.34
CA ASN A 60 4.63 -1.29 -4.52
C ASN A 60 4.34 -0.43 -3.27
N HIS A 61 3.16 -0.65 -2.67
CA HIS A 61 2.68 0.12 -1.52
C HIS A 61 2.25 -0.81 -0.36
N PRO A 62 3.19 -1.49 0.32
CA PRO A 62 2.85 -2.45 1.35
C PRO A 62 2.30 -1.81 2.63
N SER A 63 2.46 -0.51 2.84
CA SER A 63 1.94 0.19 4.01
C SER A 63 1.58 1.65 3.68
N THR A 64 1.70 2.57 4.65
CA THR A 64 1.48 4.01 4.46
C THR A 64 2.77 4.83 4.58
N ILE A 65 3.93 4.16 4.76
CA ILE A 65 5.22 4.80 5.07
C ILE A 65 6.23 4.73 3.92
N GLU A 66 5.79 4.34 2.73
CA GLU A 66 6.61 4.34 1.52
C GLU A 66 7.00 5.75 1.04
N PRO A 67 6.20 6.82 1.20
CA PRO A 67 6.64 8.14 0.75
C PRO A 67 7.91 8.64 1.45
N PRO A 68 8.09 8.49 2.78
CA PRO A 68 9.38 8.71 3.45
C PRO A 68 10.53 7.84 2.91
N VAL A 69 10.28 6.58 2.53
CA VAL A 69 11.31 5.72 1.90
C VAL A 69 11.68 6.23 0.51
N ALA A 70 10.70 6.63 -0.31
CA ALA A 70 10.94 7.25 -1.60
C ALA A 70 11.64 8.62 -1.49
N TYR A 71 11.41 9.36 -0.41
CA TYR A 71 12.19 10.56 -0.07
C TYR A 71 13.66 10.24 0.20
N TYR A 72 13.95 9.17 0.94
CA TYR A 72 15.32 8.67 1.09
C TYR A 72 15.95 8.30 -0.27
N VAL A 73 15.20 7.61 -1.15
CA VAL A 73 15.64 7.29 -2.51
C VAL A 73 15.96 8.56 -3.32
N ALA A 74 15.13 9.59 -3.22
CA ALA A 74 15.38 10.89 -3.86
C ALA A 74 16.69 11.54 -3.38
N ASN A 75 16.97 11.46 -2.07
CA ASN A 75 18.23 11.95 -1.49
C ASN A 75 19.44 11.17 -2.02
N VAL A 76 19.33 9.85 -2.15
CA VAL A 76 20.39 9.01 -2.74
C VAL A 76 20.64 9.34 -4.21
N MET A 77 19.57 9.61 -4.96
CA MET A 77 19.63 10.09 -6.34
C MET A 77 20.25 11.50 -6.46
N GLY A 78 20.24 12.29 -5.38
CA GLY A 78 20.62 13.71 -5.43
C GLY A 78 19.58 14.55 -6.15
N SER A 79 18.29 14.25 -5.94
CA SER A 79 17.17 14.94 -6.58
C SER A 79 15.98 15.09 -5.62
N ARG A 80 14.89 15.68 -6.09
CA ARG A 80 13.62 15.80 -5.35
C ARG A 80 12.50 15.17 -6.14
N PHE A 81 11.64 14.48 -5.42
CA PHE A 81 10.44 13.86 -5.99
C PHE A 81 9.21 14.67 -5.63
N TYR A 82 8.18 14.52 -6.44
CA TYR A 82 6.83 14.97 -6.18
C TYR A 82 5.96 13.79 -5.81
N TYR A 83 4.99 14.02 -4.94
CA TYR A 83 4.17 12.97 -4.35
C TYR A 83 2.70 13.27 -4.55
N MET A 84 1.94 12.26 -4.92
CA MET A 84 0.49 12.29 -4.93
C MET A 84 -0.02 11.74 -3.61
N ALA A 85 -0.87 12.49 -2.91
CA ALA A 85 -1.50 12.03 -1.68
C ALA A 85 -3.00 12.33 -1.71
N SER A 86 -3.82 11.46 -1.10
CA SER A 86 -5.26 11.75 -0.96
C SER A 86 -5.45 13.12 -0.28
N ARG A 87 -6.46 13.86 -0.72
CA ARG A 87 -6.84 15.15 -0.16
C ARG A 87 -7.15 15.10 1.34
N ASN A 88 -7.59 13.95 1.86
CA ASN A 88 -7.80 13.74 3.30
C ASN A 88 -6.49 13.75 4.11
N VAL A 89 -5.39 13.25 3.54
CA VAL A 89 -4.07 13.24 4.22
C VAL A 89 -3.63 14.66 4.59
N PHE A 90 -3.98 15.65 3.77
CA PHE A 90 -3.69 17.06 4.05
C PHE A 90 -4.48 17.62 5.24
N ASN A 91 -5.56 16.97 5.67
CA ASN A 91 -6.35 17.38 6.83
C ASN A 91 -5.91 16.69 8.13
N TRP A 92 -5.00 15.70 8.06
CA TRP A 92 -4.56 14.95 9.23
C TRP A 92 -3.84 15.83 10.24
N GLY A 93 -4.04 15.53 11.53
CA GLY A 93 -3.48 16.31 12.63
C GLY A 93 -3.92 17.78 12.58
N PHE A 94 -5.19 18.04 12.25
CA PHE A 94 -5.74 19.39 12.05
C PHE A 94 -4.98 20.21 10.99
N GLY A 95 -4.48 19.54 9.94
CA GLY A 95 -3.77 20.17 8.83
C GLY A 95 -2.25 20.27 9.01
N LEU A 96 -1.70 19.86 10.16
CA LEU A 96 -0.26 19.86 10.39
C LEU A 96 0.48 18.96 9.39
N VAL A 97 -0.05 17.77 9.12
CA VAL A 97 0.55 16.85 8.14
C VAL A 97 0.56 17.50 6.75
N GLY A 98 -0.57 18.08 6.33
CA GLY A 98 -0.69 18.80 5.06
C GLY A 98 0.32 19.93 4.91
N SER A 99 0.49 20.76 5.95
CA SER A 99 1.48 21.83 5.98
C SER A 99 2.90 21.34 5.71
N LEU A 100 3.28 20.20 6.30
CA LEU A 100 4.60 19.61 6.14
C LEU A 100 4.79 18.96 4.78
N ILE A 101 3.82 18.15 4.33
CA ILE A 101 4.01 17.36 3.09
C ILE A 101 3.98 18.22 1.82
N LYS A 102 3.26 19.36 1.82
CA LYS A 102 3.33 20.32 0.70
C LYS A 102 4.75 20.83 0.47
N LYS A 103 5.48 21.08 1.57
CA LYS A 103 6.85 21.59 1.55
C LYS A 103 7.87 20.59 1.02
N VAL A 104 7.57 19.29 1.14
CA VAL A 104 8.42 18.24 0.57
C VAL A 104 8.09 17.89 -0.88
N GLY A 105 7.05 18.50 -1.48
CA GLY A 105 6.65 18.26 -2.86
C GLY A 105 5.35 17.48 -3.06
N ALA A 106 4.58 17.25 -2.00
CA ALA A 106 3.28 16.57 -2.12
C ALA A 106 2.17 17.51 -2.60
N PHE A 107 1.29 17.01 -3.47
CA PHE A 107 0.06 17.68 -3.88
C PHE A 107 -1.14 16.74 -3.75
N SER A 108 -2.34 17.29 -3.60
CA SER A 108 -3.54 16.51 -3.31
C SER A 108 -4.15 15.86 -4.55
N VAL A 109 -4.74 14.70 -4.35
CA VAL A 109 -5.58 14.01 -5.34
C VAL A 109 -6.92 13.66 -4.69
N LEU A 110 -8.01 13.82 -5.44
CA LEU A 110 -9.33 13.34 -5.07
C LEU A 110 -9.50 11.87 -5.46
N SER A 111 -9.84 11.03 -4.49
CA SER A 111 -10.10 9.60 -4.71
C SER A 111 -11.36 9.39 -5.57
N GLY A 112 -11.33 8.38 -6.46
CA GLY A 112 -12.49 7.90 -7.23
C GLY A 112 -13.17 8.89 -8.19
N GLY A 113 -12.45 9.91 -8.66
CA GLY A 113 -12.93 10.86 -9.67
C GLY A 113 -11.84 11.32 -10.64
N ALA A 114 -12.26 11.96 -11.74
CA ALA A 114 -11.35 12.61 -12.67
C ALA A 114 -10.83 13.92 -12.06
N ASP A 115 -9.77 13.84 -11.26
CA ASP A 115 -9.10 15.01 -10.68
C ASP A 115 -8.25 15.71 -11.75
N ARG A 116 -8.90 16.62 -12.49
CA ARG A 116 -8.28 17.36 -13.59
C ARG A 116 -7.08 18.20 -13.15
N GLU A 117 -7.14 18.77 -11.95
CA GLU A 117 -6.06 19.62 -11.43
C GLU A 117 -4.85 18.78 -11.02
N ALA A 118 -5.06 17.64 -10.35
CA ALA A 118 -3.98 16.70 -10.05
C ALA A 118 -3.32 16.15 -11.33
N VAL A 119 -4.12 15.79 -12.34
CA VAL A 119 -3.59 15.34 -13.64
C VAL A 119 -2.78 16.45 -14.30
N LYS A 120 -3.29 17.68 -14.33
CA LYS A 120 -2.58 18.84 -14.89
C LYS A 120 -1.26 19.09 -14.17
N MET A 121 -1.25 19.01 -12.84
CA MET A 121 -0.04 19.12 -12.02
C MET A 121 0.98 18.03 -12.38
N ALA A 122 0.56 16.76 -12.40
CA ALA A 122 1.44 15.64 -12.74
C ALA A 122 2.05 15.78 -14.15
N LYS A 123 1.25 16.20 -15.13
CA LYS A 123 1.73 16.52 -16.49
C LYS A 123 2.78 17.62 -16.46
N SER A 124 2.52 18.72 -15.76
CA SER A 124 3.44 19.85 -15.64
C SER A 124 4.75 19.46 -14.99
N ILE A 125 4.71 18.62 -13.96
CA ILE A 125 5.90 18.07 -13.30
C ILE A 125 6.71 17.26 -14.31
N LEU A 126 6.09 16.28 -14.98
CA LEU A 126 6.79 15.39 -15.91
C LEU A 126 7.26 16.08 -17.19
N ALA A 127 6.65 17.20 -17.58
CA ALA A 127 7.11 18.01 -18.70
C ALA A 127 8.43 18.75 -18.38
N ASN A 128 8.66 19.10 -17.11
CA ASN A 128 9.88 19.76 -16.66
C ASN A 128 11.10 18.82 -16.73
N LYS A 129 12.23 19.29 -17.27
CA LYS A 129 13.47 18.48 -17.45
C LYS A 129 13.91 17.73 -16.20
N SER A 130 13.78 18.32 -15.01
CA SER A 130 14.18 17.70 -13.75
C SER A 130 13.03 17.09 -12.96
N GLY A 131 11.82 17.03 -13.53
CA GLY A 131 10.61 16.61 -12.84
C GLY A 131 10.56 15.10 -12.58
N LYS A 132 10.28 14.73 -11.33
CA LYS A 132 10.25 13.33 -10.89
C LYS A 132 9.01 13.05 -10.05
N LEU A 133 8.15 12.15 -10.48
CA LEU A 133 6.87 11.86 -9.83
C LEU A 133 6.85 10.44 -9.28
N VAL A 134 6.45 10.31 -8.01
CA VAL A 134 6.24 9.02 -7.34
C VAL A 134 4.80 8.58 -7.55
N ILE A 135 4.64 7.33 -7.99
CA ILE A 135 3.34 6.70 -8.16
C ILE A 135 3.34 5.30 -7.54
N TYR A 136 2.29 5.02 -6.76
CA TYR A 136 1.98 3.69 -6.25
C TYR A 136 0.87 3.11 -7.12
N PRO A 137 1.19 2.21 -8.08
CA PRO A 137 0.28 1.85 -9.15
C PRO A 137 -0.91 1.03 -8.67
N GLU A 138 -0.86 0.47 -7.46
CA GLU A 138 -1.94 -0.30 -6.83
C GLU A 138 -3.16 0.57 -6.45
N GLY A 139 -2.97 1.88 -6.26
CA GLY A 139 -4.04 2.82 -5.88
C GLY A 139 -4.58 2.65 -4.45
N MET A 140 -4.02 1.71 -3.69
CA MET A 140 -4.31 1.40 -2.30
C MET A 140 -3.11 0.65 -1.73
N CYS A 141 -3.01 0.55 -0.40
CA CYS A 141 -1.99 -0.28 0.21
C CYS A 141 -2.28 -1.77 -0.06
N SER A 142 -1.24 -2.59 -0.26
CA SER A 142 -1.38 -4.07 -0.28
C SER A 142 -1.45 -4.67 1.11
N SER A 143 -0.85 -3.98 2.08
CA SER A 143 -0.77 -4.38 3.49
C SER A 143 -0.01 -5.65 3.81
N GLU A 144 0.75 -6.15 2.85
CA GLU A 144 1.69 -7.26 2.96
C GLU A 144 2.96 -6.93 2.17
N ASN A 145 4.12 -7.26 2.72
CA ASN A 145 5.41 -7.13 2.03
C ASN A 145 5.51 -7.98 0.77
N ASP A 146 4.91 -9.18 0.80
CA ASP A 146 5.12 -10.22 -0.22
C ASP A 146 3.92 -10.38 -1.18
N THR A 147 3.02 -9.39 -1.24
CA THR A 147 1.84 -9.39 -2.12
C THR A 147 1.79 -8.11 -2.93
N LEU A 148 1.42 -8.23 -4.21
CA LEU A 148 1.13 -7.11 -5.10
C LEU A 148 -0.37 -7.11 -5.46
N VAL A 149 -1.06 -5.99 -5.21
CA VAL A 149 -2.45 -5.79 -5.63
C VAL A 149 -2.48 -5.43 -7.12
N THR A 150 -3.60 -5.73 -7.78
CA THR A 150 -3.82 -5.34 -9.18
C THR A 150 -3.65 -3.85 -9.38
N PHE A 151 -2.86 -3.44 -10.38
CA PHE A 151 -2.65 -2.04 -10.69
C PHE A 151 -3.92 -1.33 -11.15
N MET A 152 -3.98 -0.03 -10.93
CA MET A 152 -5.01 0.83 -11.49
C MET A 152 -4.92 0.78 -13.03
N PRO A 153 -6.04 0.49 -13.72
CA PRO A 153 -6.07 0.53 -15.17
C PRO A 153 -5.61 1.88 -15.70
N GLY A 154 -4.72 1.86 -16.70
CA GLY A 154 -4.26 3.08 -17.36
C GLY A 154 -3.25 3.91 -16.57
N ILE A 155 -2.68 3.42 -15.47
CA ILE A 155 -1.76 4.22 -14.63
C ILE A 155 -0.55 4.77 -15.41
N ALA A 156 -0.04 4.04 -16.41
CA ALA A 156 1.06 4.50 -17.25
C ALA A 156 0.71 5.71 -18.14
N GLN A 157 -0.58 6.01 -18.33
CA GLN A 157 -1.07 7.12 -19.16
C GLN A 157 -0.54 8.49 -18.71
N ILE A 158 -0.35 8.68 -17.40
CA ILE A 158 0.17 9.92 -16.83
C ILE A 158 1.58 10.25 -17.35
N GLY A 159 2.39 9.22 -17.61
CA GLY A 159 3.72 9.36 -18.19
C GLY A 159 3.70 9.80 -19.63
N PHE A 160 2.83 9.20 -20.45
CA PHE A 160 2.66 9.61 -21.84
C PHE A 160 2.13 11.03 -21.97
N TRP A 161 1.22 11.44 -21.09
CA TRP A 161 0.74 12.82 -21.04
C TRP A 161 1.83 13.83 -20.68
N GLY A 162 2.72 13.48 -19.74
CA GLY A 162 3.91 14.26 -19.43
C GLY A 162 4.89 14.31 -20.61
N LEU A 163 5.10 13.19 -21.29
CA LEU A 163 5.96 13.09 -22.47
C LEU A 163 5.44 13.92 -23.65
N GLU A 164 4.13 13.86 -23.93
CA GLU A 164 3.49 14.69 -24.96
C GLU A 164 3.72 16.18 -24.70
N ASP A 165 3.63 16.63 -23.43
CA ASP A 165 3.88 18.02 -23.06
C ASP A 165 5.38 18.38 -23.11
N ALA A 166 6.26 17.48 -22.69
CA ALA A 166 7.72 17.66 -22.78
C ALA A 166 8.16 17.84 -24.25
N LYS A 167 7.65 16.99 -25.15
CA LYS A 167 8.00 16.98 -26.58
C LYS A 167 7.56 18.23 -27.36
N LYS A 168 6.62 19.02 -26.82
CA LYS A 168 6.27 20.34 -27.39
C LYS A 168 7.41 21.35 -27.27
N THR A 169 8.26 21.20 -26.24
CA THR A 169 9.39 22.10 -25.98
C THR A 169 10.73 21.52 -26.40
N ASP A 170 10.85 20.19 -26.41
CA ASP A 170 12.09 19.46 -26.61
C ASP A 170 11.78 18.16 -27.35
N PRO A 171 11.92 18.09 -28.69
CA PRO A 171 11.54 16.91 -29.49
C PRO A 171 12.20 15.61 -29.03
N ASP A 172 13.40 15.70 -28.46
CA ASP A 172 14.20 14.58 -27.96
C ASP A 172 13.88 14.24 -26.50
N ALA A 173 12.96 14.97 -25.86
CA ALA A 173 12.56 14.70 -24.49
C ALA A 173 12.05 13.27 -24.32
N ASP A 174 12.46 12.66 -23.22
CA ASP A 174 12.00 11.36 -22.77
C ASP A 174 11.55 11.42 -21.30
N VAL A 175 10.70 10.50 -20.90
CA VAL A 175 10.32 10.29 -19.49
C VAL A 175 10.76 8.88 -19.14
N LYS A 176 11.73 8.77 -18.21
CA LYS A 176 12.22 7.49 -17.72
C LYS A 176 11.23 6.91 -16.72
N VAL A 177 10.97 5.61 -16.82
CA VAL A 177 10.22 4.83 -15.85
C VAL A 177 11.23 4.03 -15.05
N LEU A 178 11.16 4.15 -13.72
CA LEU A 178 11.98 3.40 -12.77
C LEU A 178 11.05 2.54 -11.90
N PRO A 179 10.87 1.26 -12.24
CA PRO A 179 10.19 0.31 -11.36
C PRO A 179 11.08 0.02 -10.15
N ALA A 180 10.47 0.11 -8.96
CA ALA A 180 11.09 -0.15 -7.68
C ALA A 180 10.20 -1.08 -6.86
N PHE A 181 10.79 -1.73 -5.87
CA PHE A 181 10.09 -2.53 -4.90
C PHE A 181 10.67 -2.29 -3.51
N VAL A 182 9.80 -1.99 -2.55
CA VAL A 182 10.11 -1.83 -1.14
C VAL A 182 9.65 -3.07 -0.39
N LYS A 183 10.59 -3.69 0.33
CA LYS A 183 10.31 -4.74 1.30
C LYS A 183 10.79 -4.31 2.68
N TYR A 184 9.94 -4.47 3.70
CA TYR A 184 10.38 -4.31 5.07
C TYR A 184 10.90 -5.62 5.65
N ILE A 185 12.05 -5.57 6.32
CA ILE A 185 12.66 -6.68 7.04
C ILE A 185 12.68 -6.32 8.52
N LEU A 186 12.15 -7.18 9.38
CA LEU A 186 12.11 -6.89 10.81
C LEU A 186 13.52 -6.85 11.40
N THR A 187 13.75 -5.90 12.29
CA THR A 187 15.01 -5.80 13.02
C THR A 187 14.97 -6.71 14.23
N GLY A 188 15.88 -7.68 14.29
CA GLY A 188 16.03 -8.54 15.46
C GLY A 188 16.68 -9.88 15.14
N THR A 189 17.00 -10.62 16.20
CA THR A 189 17.37 -12.04 16.10
C THR A 189 16.14 -12.91 15.94
N LYS A 190 16.31 -14.15 15.46
CA LYS A 190 15.21 -15.12 15.37
C LYS A 190 14.50 -15.29 16.72
N GLU A 191 15.27 -15.39 17.80
CA GLU A 191 14.80 -15.62 19.16
C GLU A 191 13.97 -14.44 19.68
N THR A 192 14.42 -13.21 19.43
CA THR A 192 13.69 -12.00 19.83
C THR A 192 12.37 -11.87 19.06
N LEU A 193 12.39 -12.12 17.75
CA LEU A 193 11.20 -12.04 16.91
C LEU A 193 10.18 -13.11 17.30
N LEU A 194 10.61 -14.34 17.56
CA LEU A 194 9.74 -15.41 18.07
C LEU A 194 9.09 -15.03 19.40
N ARG A 195 9.84 -14.43 20.32
CA ARG A 195 9.29 -13.96 21.61
C ARG A 195 8.25 -12.86 21.43
N GLU A 196 8.47 -11.93 20.50
CA GLU A 196 7.48 -10.88 20.20
C GLU A 196 6.19 -11.45 19.60
N ILE A 197 6.32 -12.37 18.65
CA ILE A 197 5.19 -13.07 18.04
C ILE A 197 4.42 -13.83 19.12
N GLU A 198 5.11 -14.59 19.96
CA GLU A 198 4.52 -15.35 21.07
C GLU A 198 3.76 -14.43 22.04
N THR A 199 4.35 -13.29 22.40
CA THR A 199 3.73 -12.31 23.30
C THR A 199 2.41 -11.76 22.74
N SER A 200 2.39 -11.43 21.45
CA SER A 200 1.15 -10.99 20.79
C SER A 200 0.15 -12.12 20.64
N LEU A 201 0.61 -13.32 20.28
CA LEU A 201 -0.26 -14.49 20.12
C LEU A 201 -0.98 -14.84 21.42
N VAL A 202 -0.29 -14.89 22.56
CA VAL A 202 -0.90 -15.16 23.88
C VAL A 202 -1.98 -14.13 24.22
N ARG A 203 -1.78 -12.85 23.86
CA ARG A 203 -2.80 -11.81 24.07
C ARG A 203 -4.03 -12.03 23.20
N LEU A 204 -3.84 -12.41 21.93
CA LEU A 204 -4.93 -12.73 21.00
C LEU A 204 -5.70 -13.97 21.47
N GLU A 205 -4.98 -15.04 21.83
CA GLU A 205 -5.56 -16.29 22.35
C GLU A 205 -6.40 -16.04 23.61
N LYS A 206 -5.89 -15.25 24.56
CA LYS A 206 -6.63 -14.89 25.78
C LYS A 206 -7.92 -14.13 25.47
N HIS A 207 -7.89 -13.19 24.53
CA HIS A 207 -9.09 -12.43 24.15
C HIS A 207 -10.13 -13.34 23.48
N LEU A 208 -9.69 -14.20 22.56
CA LEU A 208 -10.53 -15.13 21.81
C LEU A 208 -10.89 -16.40 22.59
N LYS A 209 -10.44 -16.52 23.85
CA LYS A 209 -10.62 -17.70 24.72
C LYS A 209 -10.11 -19.00 24.08
N ILE A 210 -9.03 -18.91 23.31
CA ILE A 210 -8.38 -20.06 22.68
C ILE A 210 -7.45 -20.70 23.71
N VAL A 211 -7.61 -22.01 23.91
CA VAL A 211 -6.67 -22.81 24.70
C VAL A 211 -5.65 -23.45 23.74
N PRO A 212 -4.36 -23.07 23.82
CA PRO A 212 -3.37 -23.51 22.84
C PRO A 212 -3.05 -25.01 22.94
N GLY A 213 -3.08 -25.59 24.15
CA GLY A 213 -2.65 -26.96 24.39
C GLY A 213 -1.19 -27.18 23.98
N ASN A 214 -0.88 -28.35 23.42
CA ASN A 214 0.48 -28.71 22.97
C ASN A 214 0.76 -28.34 21.50
N LYS A 215 -0.04 -27.45 20.90
CA LYS A 215 0.13 -27.05 19.51
C LYS A 215 1.37 -26.17 19.35
N ASN A 216 2.08 -26.34 18.24
CA ASN A 216 3.21 -25.49 17.90
C ASN A 216 2.76 -24.06 17.53
N LEU A 217 3.73 -23.15 17.36
CA LEU A 217 3.47 -21.74 17.08
C LEU A 217 2.60 -21.53 15.83
N LEU A 218 2.94 -22.18 14.72
CA LEU A 218 2.23 -22.02 13.44
C LEU A 218 0.77 -22.45 13.56
N ARG A 219 0.51 -23.60 14.18
CA ARG A 219 -0.85 -24.12 14.37
C ARG A 219 -1.69 -23.26 15.30
N ARG A 220 -1.10 -22.76 16.39
CA ARG A 220 -1.75 -21.79 17.29
C ARG A 220 -2.11 -20.51 16.54
N PHE A 221 -1.19 -20.00 15.75
CA PHE A 221 -1.40 -18.81 14.94
C PHE A 221 -2.53 -18.97 13.91
N LEU A 222 -2.53 -20.08 13.16
CA LEU A 222 -3.60 -20.39 12.21
C LEU A 222 -4.95 -20.61 12.90
N THR A 223 -4.95 -21.08 14.16
CA THR A 223 -6.18 -21.21 14.96
C THR A 223 -6.82 -19.85 15.22
N VAL A 224 -6.02 -18.80 15.47
CA VAL A 224 -6.54 -17.43 15.62
C VAL A 224 -7.27 -16.97 14.35
N GLY A 225 -6.65 -17.13 13.18
CA GLY A 225 -7.26 -16.80 11.89
C GLY A 225 -8.59 -17.55 11.65
N ARG A 226 -8.62 -18.85 11.97
CA ARG A 226 -9.83 -19.67 11.87
C ARG A 226 -10.94 -19.17 12.79
N VAL A 227 -10.64 -18.89 14.06
CA VAL A 227 -11.64 -18.43 15.03
C VAL A 227 -12.23 -17.08 14.60
N LEU A 228 -11.40 -16.15 14.10
CA LEU A 228 -11.87 -14.87 13.57
C LEU A 228 -12.77 -15.03 12.34
N MET A 229 -12.47 -15.98 11.46
CA MET A 229 -13.31 -16.33 10.32
C MET A 229 -14.67 -16.87 10.79
N GLU A 230 -14.70 -17.82 11.72
CA GLU A 230 -15.94 -18.39 12.28
C GLU A 230 -16.78 -17.35 13.05
N GLU A 231 -16.14 -16.42 13.76
CA GLU A 231 -16.83 -15.28 14.39
C GLU A 231 -17.47 -14.36 13.35
N ALA A 232 -16.76 -14.07 12.26
CA ALA A 232 -17.30 -13.25 11.17
C ALA A 232 -18.48 -13.94 10.47
N GLU A 233 -18.41 -15.25 10.22
CA GLU A 233 -19.53 -16.01 9.65
C GLU A 233 -20.78 -15.93 10.52
N ARG A 234 -20.63 -16.07 11.85
CA ARG A 234 -21.75 -15.87 12.79
C ARG A 234 -22.30 -14.45 12.74
N GLU A 235 -21.42 -13.44 12.70
CA GLU A 235 -21.83 -12.03 12.68
C GLU A 235 -22.59 -11.65 11.40
N TYR A 236 -22.20 -12.21 10.25
CA TYR A 236 -22.86 -11.98 8.97
C TYR A 236 -23.92 -13.03 8.61
N GLN A 237 -24.21 -13.96 9.52
CA GLN A 237 -25.18 -15.05 9.34
C GLN A 237 -24.91 -15.88 8.07
N ILE A 238 -23.64 -16.15 7.79
CA ILE A 238 -23.23 -16.95 6.64
C ILE A 238 -23.29 -18.42 7.03
N THR A 239 -24.13 -19.19 6.34
CA THR A 239 -24.24 -20.64 6.49
C THR A 239 -23.74 -21.35 5.24
N TYR A 240 -23.29 -22.60 5.42
CA TYR A 240 -22.83 -23.43 4.31
C TYR A 240 -23.44 -24.82 4.43
N ASP A 241 -24.05 -25.29 3.35
CA ASP A 241 -24.50 -26.67 3.20
C ASP A 241 -23.37 -27.45 2.51
N GLY A 242 -22.41 -27.98 3.30
CA GLY A 242 -21.33 -28.86 2.82
C GLY A 242 -19.89 -28.37 3.12
N GLU A 243 -18.89 -29.17 2.70
CA GLU A 243 -17.47 -28.81 2.79
C GLU A 243 -17.12 -27.78 1.72
N LYS A 244 -17.01 -26.49 2.10
CA LYS A 244 -16.45 -25.45 1.25
C LYS A 244 -15.03 -25.11 1.69
N ASP A 245 -14.15 -24.88 0.71
CA ASP A 245 -12.77 -24.53 0.98
C ASP A 245 -12.64 -23.17 1.71
N TYR A 246 -11.47 -22.95 2.32
CA TYR A 246 -11.19 -21.71 3.06
C TYR A 246 -11.38 -20.46 2.20
N GLN A 247 -10.97 -20.50 0.93
CA GLN A 247 -11.01 -19.38 0.00
C GLN A 247 -12.44 -18.91 -0.30
N PHE A 248 -13.36 -19.86 -0.48
CA PHE A 248 -14.78 -19.57 -0.63
C PHE A 248 -15.34 -18.88 0.62
N ARG A 249 -15.00 -19.39 1.80
CA ARG A 249 -15.51 -18.86 3.08
C ARG A 249 -15.07 -17.41 3.30
N VAL A 250 -13.78 -17.13 3.15
CA VAL A 250 -13.26 -15.75 3.26
C VAL A 250 -13.77 -14.84 2.14
N GLY A 251 -14.01 -15.37 0.93
CA GLY A 251 -14.71 -14.65 -0.14
C GLY A 251 -16.09 -14.18 0.27
N ALA A 252 -16.92 -15.09 0.82
CA ALA A 252 -18.27 -14.76 1.28
C ALA A 252 -18.26 -13.71 2.40
N ILE A 253 -17.36 -13.84 3.38
CA ILE A 253 -17.20 -12.86 4.47
C ILE A 253 -16.83 -11.48 3.92
N ARG A 254 -15.88 -11.41 2.98
CA ARG A 254 -15.47 -10.14 2.35
C ARG A 254 -16.65 -9.46 1.67
N HIS A 255 -17.41 -10.19 0.85
CA HIS A 255 -18.57 -9.61 0.17
C HIS A 255 -19.66 -9.20 1.16
N ALA A 256 -19.95 -10.00 2.19
CA ALA A 256 -20.94 -9.65 3.20
C ALA A 256 -20.56 -8.38 3.98
N ALA A 257 -19.29 -8.27 4.40
CA ALA A 257 -18.76 -7.10 5.08
C ALA A 257 -18.84 -5.85 4.21
N LEU A 258 -18.39 -5.94 2.95
CA LEU A 258 -18.40 -4.82 2.01
C LEU A 258 -19.83 -4.41 1.62
N ASN A 259 -20.74 -5.36 1.40
CA ASN A 259 -22.13 -5.04 1.11
C ASN A 259 -22.79 -4.31 2.30
N ARG A 260 -22.58 -4.78 3.54
CA ARG A 260 -23.09 -4.09 4.74
C ARG A 260 -22.53 -2.67 4.89
N ALA A 261 -21.24 -2.50 4.58
CA ALA A 261 -20.61 -1.17 4.55
C ALA A 261 -21.20 -0.30 3.44
N GLY A 262 -21.40 -0.85 2.24
CA GLY A 262 -22.02 -0.19 1.09
C GLY A 262 -23.44 0.29 1.40
N ASP A 263 -24.27 -0.57 1.99
CA ASP A 263 -25.65 -0.23 2.37
C ASP A 263 -25.70 0.97 3.34
N LYS A 264 -24.79 1.01 4.33
CA LYS A 264 -24.67 2.13 5.28
C LYS A 264 -24.16 3.42 4.61
N LEU A 265 -23.34 3.29 3.56
CA LEU A 265 -22.77 4.40 2.81
C LEU A 265 -23.62 4.83 1.61
N GLY A 266 -24.69 4.08 1.28
CA GLY A 266 -25.50 4.32 0.08
C GLY A 266 -24.80 3.94 -1.23
N ILE A 267 -23.83 3.03 -1.21
CA ILE A 267 -23.08 2.61 -2.40
C ILE A 267 -23.81 1.45 -3.08
N PRO A 268 -24.26 1.60 -4.35
CA PRO A 268 -24.96 0.54 -5.05
C PRO A 268 -23.99 -0.49 -5.63
N PHE A 269 -23.58 -1.48 -4.82
CA PHE A 269 -22.73 -2.56 -5.33
C PHE A 269 -23.49 -3.54 -6.23
N HIS A 270 -22.83 -3.96 -7.31
CA HIS A 270 -23.33 -5.06 -8.14
C HIS A 270 -22.95 -6.43 -7.54
N LYS A 271 -23.76 -7.46 -7.79
CA LYS A 271 -23.53 -8.81 -7.25
C LYS A 271 -22.21 -9.43 -7.72
N GLU A 272 -21.85 -9.22 -8.98
CA GLU A 272 -20.66 -9.80 -9.63
C GLU A 272 -19.40 -8.94 -9.50
N GLU A 273 -19.46 -7.84 -8.75
CA GLU A 273 -18.36 -6.90 -8.68
C GLU A 273 -17.23 -7.43 -7.77
N ASP A 274 -15.99 -7.30 -8.28
CA ASP A 274 -14.78 -7.76 -7.60
C ASP A 274 -14.57 -7.07 -6.24
N ALA A 275 -14.11 -7.84 -5.25
CA ALA A 275 -13.95 -7.33 -3.89
C ALA A 275 -12.93 -6.18 -3.77
N ILE A 276 -11.87 -6.16 -4.59
CA ILE A 276 -10.88 -5.07 -4.60
C ILE A 276 -11.53 -3.79 -5.13
N GLN A 277 -12.37 -3.91 -6.17
CA GLN A 277 -13.12 -2.77 -6.70
C GLN A 277 -14.07 -2.20 -5.64
N LYS A 278 -14.85 -3.06 -4.97
CA LYS A 278 -15.72 -2.63 -3.85
C LYS A 278 -14.93 -1.91 -2.76
N ILE A 279 -13.77 -2.43 -2.35
CA ILE A 279 -12.90 -1.79 -1.35
C ILE A 279 -12.47 -0.38 -1.80
N ARG A 280 -12.04 -0.22 -3.05
CA ARG A 280 -11.64 1.09 -3.60
C ARG A 280 -12.78 2.10 -3.61
N GLU A 281 -13.99 1.65 -3.87
CA GLU A 281 -15.19 2.50 -3.84
C GLU A 281 -15.57 2.89 -2.41
N VAL A 282 -15.55 1.95 -1.47
CA VAL A 282 -15.75 2.28 -0.05
C VAL A 282 -14.71 3.30 0.42
N PHE A 283 -13.42 3.09 0.11
CA PHE A 283 -12.37 4.04 0.47
C PHE A 283 -12.57 5.41 -0.17
N THR A 284 -12.97 5.46 -1.44
CA THR A 284 -13.30 6.72 -2.12
C THR A 284 -14.38 7.49 -1.36
N VAL A 285 -15.44 6.81 -0.94
CA VAL A 285 -16.56 7.43 -0.22
C VAL A 285 -16.14 7.87 1.18
N LEU A 286 -15.43 7.03 1.92
CA LEU A 286 -14.89 7.37 3.24
C LEU A 286 -13.92 8.57 3.19
N ASP A 287 -13.08 8.62 2.17
CA ASP A 287 -12.16 9.73 1.90
C ASP A 287 -12.95 11.02 1.61
N GLY A 288 -14.01 10.93 0.81
CA GLY A 288 -14.93 12.02 0.52
C GLY A 288 -15.66 12.55 1.76
N ILE A 289 -16.15 11.66 2.63
CA ILE A 289 -16.80 12.02 3.89
C ILE A 289 -15.80 12.72 4.83
N THR A 290 -14.61 12.14 5.00
CA THR A 290 -13.61 12.66 5.95
C THR A 290 -12.99 13.97 5.48
N SER A 291 -12.76 14.13 4.17
CA SER A 291 -12.26 15.37 3.58
C SER A 291 -13.32 16.46 3.47
N GLY A 292 -14.61 16.09 3.49
CA GLY A 292 -15.74 16.96 3.19
C GLY A 292 -15.87 17.32 1.70
N LEU A 293 -15.23 16.56 0.81
CA LEU A 293 -15.16 16.80 -0.64
C LEU A 293 -15.71 15.63 -1.46
N GLY A 294 -16.48 14.74 -0.83
CA GLY A 294 -17.19 13.67 -1.53
C GLY A 294 -18.16 14.19 -2.58
N LYS A 295 -18.39 13.39 -3.63
CA LYS A 295 -19.37 13.72 -4.69
C LYS A 295 -20.78 13.92 -4.14
N GLU A 296 -21.13 13.14 -3.12
CA GLU A 296 -22.42 13.18 -2.45
C GLU A 296 -22.25 13.51 -0.97
N LYS A 297 -23.20 14.29 -0.42
CA LYS A 297 -23.26 14.55 1.02
C LYS A 297 -23.89 13.37 1.73
N ILE A 298 -23.06 12.45 2.21
CA ILE A 298 -23.49 11.32 3.02
C ILE A 298 -23.47 11.74 4.48
N SER A 299 -24.65 11.78 5.11
CA SER A 299 -24.79 12.01 6.55
C SER A 299 -24.82 10.66 7.25
N ILE A 300 -23.73 10.31 7.92
CA ILE A 300 -23.58 9.05 8.66
C ILE A 300 -23.32 9.32 10.15
N SER A 301 -23.92 8.53 11.03
CA SER A 301 -23.68 8.65 12.47
C SER A 301 -22.25 8.20 12.82
N LYS A 302 -21.69 8.66 13.94
CA LYS A 302 -20.36 8.22 14.40
C LYS A 302 -20.30 6.71 14.66
N SER A 303 -21.38 6.14 15.18
CA SER A 303 -21.49 4.69 15.42
C SER A 303 -21.53 3.90 14.12
N ASP A 304 -22.28 4.37 13.11
CA ASP A 304 -22.34 3.70 11.82
C ASP A 304 -21.01 3.80 11.09
N LEU A 305 -20.32 4.94 11.16
CA LEU A 305 -18.98 5.10 10.60
C LEU A 305 -17.97 4.14 11.24
N ALA A 306 -18.04 3.94 12.56
CA ALA A 306 -17.21 2.96 13.25
C ALA A 306 -17.54 1.52 12.82
N MET A 307 -18.81 1.20 12.59
CA MET A 307 -19.21 -0.11 12.05
C MET A 307 -18.69 -0.33 10.63
N VAL A 308 -18.81 0.68 9.76
CA VAL A 308 -18.27 0.66 8.40
C VAL A 308 -16.76 0.43 8.43
N GLN A 309 -16.03 1.15 9.28
CA GLN A 309 -14.58 0.95 9.41
C GLN A 309 -14.24 -0.48 9.84
N LYS A 310 -14.96 -1.04 10.82
CA LYS A 310 -14.79 -2.43 11.25
C LYS A 310 -15.05 -3.43 10.12
N ASP A 311 -16.09 -3.20 9.32
CA ASP A 311 -16.42 -4.03 8.16
C ASP A 311 -15.34 -3.99 7.09
N VAL A 312 -14.82 -2.80 6.80
CA VAL A 312 -13.71 -2.61 5.85
C VAL A 312 -12.43 -3.27 6.36
N ASP A 313 -12.07 -3.08 7.62
CA ASP A 313 -10.89 -3.70 8.24
C ASP A 313 -10.99 -5.23 8.19
N ARG A 314 -12.20 -5.78 8.40
CA ARG A 314 -12.45 -7.22 8.30
C ARG A 314 -12.38 -7.75 6.86
N ALA A 315 -13.00 -7.06 5.91
CA ALA A 315 -12.90 -7.43 4.50
C ALA A 315 -11.42 -7.45 4.05
N TYR A 316 -10.67 -6.47 4.54
CA TYR A 316 -9.27 -6.32 4.22
C TYR A 316 -8.37 -7.37 4.91
N LEU A 317 -8.66 -7.73 6.16
CA LEU A 317 -8.05 -8.88 6.85
C LEU A 317 -8.16 -10.16 6.00
N PHE A 318 -9.36 -10.47 5.52
CA PHE A 318 -9.63 -11.69 4.76
C PHE A 318 -9.23 -11.60 3.28
N LEU A 319 -8.83 -10.42 2.79
CA LEU A 319 -8.17 -10.27 1.50
C LEU A 319 -6.68 -10.66 1.59
N VAL A 320 -6.07 -10.30 2.71
CA VAL A 320 -4.64 -10.45 3.01
C VAL A 320 -4.31 -11.85 3.53
N ILE A 321 -5.08 -12.37 4.48
CA ILE A 321 -4.74 -13.61 5.18
C ILE A 321 -4.97 -14.84 4.30
N LYS A 322 -3.85 -15.37 3.82
CA LYS A 322 -3.74 -16.58 2.99
C LYS A 322 -2.97 -17.66 3.77
N PRO A 323 -3.65 -18.57 4.50
CA PRO A 323 -3.03 -19.65 5.26
C PRO A 323 -1.94 -20.39 4.49
N GLU A 324 -2.19 -20.67 3.22
CA GLU A 324 -1.25 -21.32 2.31
C GLU A 324 0.08 -20.57 2.16
N SER A 325 0.05 -19.23 2.17
CA SER A 325 1.24 -18.39 2.08
C SER A 325 2.08 -18.49 3.34
N LEU A 326 1.46 -18.38 4.51
CA LEU A 326 2.18 -18.49 5.79
C LEU A 326 2.68 -19.92 6.01
N PHE A 327 1.89 -20.93 5.65
CA PHE A 327 2.24 -22.34 5.80
C PHE A 327 3.45 -22.73 4.96
N ALA A 328 3.50 -22.29 3.70
CA ALA A 328 4.61 -22.58 2.79
C ALA A 328 5.88 -21.79 3.12
N TYR A 329 5.74 -20.60 3.71
CA TYR A 329 6.90 -19.75 4.01
C TYR A 329 6.65 -18.88 5.26
N PRO A 330 6.83 -19.44 6.47
CA PRO A 330 6.48 -18.79 7.72
C PRO A 330 7.59 -17.84 8.21
N SER A 331 7.78 -16.72 7.52
CA SER A 331 8.73 -15.67 7.92
C SER A 331 8.19 -14.80 9.06
N ALA A 332 9.10 -14.16 9.80
CA ALA A 332 8.74 -13.24 10.87
C ALA A 332 7.86 -12.08 10.37
N GLU A 333 8.17 -11.55 9.18
CA GLU A 333 7.41 -10.48 8.55
C GLU A 333 5.94 -10.87 8.39
N ARG A 334 5.66 -12.05 7.83
CA ARG A 334 4.28 -12.51 7.59
C ARG A 334 3.50 -12.71 8.89
N PHE A 335 4.13 -13.30 9.90
CA PHE A 335 3.51 -13.43 11.23
C PHE A 335 3.15 -12.06 11.80
N ILE A 336 4.10 -11.12 11.82
CA ILE A 336 3.90 -9.80 12.41
C ILE A 336 2.89 -8.97 11.61
N GLU A 337 2.89 -9.06 10.29
CA GLU A 337 1.89 -8.41 9.43
C GLU A 337 0.48 -8.89 9.75
N TRP A 338 0.28 -10.20 9.92
CA TRP A 338 -1.02 -10.74 10.31
C TRP A 338 -1.38 -10.36 11.76
N ILE A 339 -0.40 -10.34 12.67
CA ILE A 339 -0.60 -9.84 14.04
C ILE A 339 -1.09 -8.39 14.02
N TYR A 340 -0.52 -7.52 13.17
CA TYR A 340 -1.00 -6.15 13.04
C TYR A 340 -2.49 -6.09 12.71
N ARG A 341 -2.96 -6.95 11.81
CA ARG A 341 -4.38 -6.99 11.42
C ARG A 341 -5.25 -7.60 12.50
N PHE A 342 -4.82 -8.69 13.13
CA PHE A 342 -5.53 -9.29 14.26
C PHE A 342 -5.66 -8.31 15.43
N GLU A 343 -4.57 -7.65 15.82
CA GLU A 343 -4.57 -6.67 16.90
C GLU A 343 -5.40 -5.43 16.55
N ASN A 344 -5.36 -4.93 15.31
CA ASN A 344 -6.21 -3.82 14.89
C ASN A 344 -7.69 -4.20 14.93
N LEU A 345 -8.08 -5.38 14.42
CA LEU A 345 -9.47 -5.81 14.42
C LEU A 345 -10.01 -6.03 15.84
N ILE A 346 -9.22 -6.62 16.73
CA ILE A 346 -9.66 -7.01 18.08
C ILE A 346 -9.49 -5.87 19.09
N PHE A 347 -8.36 -5.18 19.06
CA PHE A 347 -7.99 -4.16 20.06
C PHE A 347 -8.10 -2.73 19.53
N GLY A 348 -8.42 -2.53 18.25
CA GLY A 348 -8.49 -1.22 17.61
C GLY A 348 -7.12 -0.56 17.37
N LYS A 349 -6.03 -1.23 17.71
CA LYS A 349 -4.66 -0.74 17.53
C LYS A 349 -3.63 -1.85 17.54
N THR A 350 -2.50 -1.56 16.91
CA THR A 350 -1.28 -2.38 16.98
C THR A 350 -0.07 -1.47 17.08
N ASN A 351 1.04 -2.02 17.58
CA ASN A 351 2.31 -1.29 17.66
C ASN A 351 3.21 -1.71 16.49
N PRO A 352 3.71 -0.78 15.67
CA PRO A 352 4.70 -1.11 14.65
C PRO A 352 5.99 -1.63 15.29
N ARG A 353 6.53 -2.73 14.77
CA ARG A 353 7.83 -3.28 15.16
C ARG A 353 8.95 -2.63 14.32
N PRO A 354 10.15 -2.43 14.91
CA PRO A 354 11.32 -1.94 14.20
C PRO A 354 11.66 -2.79 12.98
N ARG A 355 11.98 -2.12 11.88
CA ARG A 355 12.24 -2.76 10.58
C ARG A 355 13.21 -1.93 9.74
N ARG A 356 13.85 -2.57 8.78
CA ARG A 356 14.63 -1.92 7.72
C ARG A 356 13.83 -1.96 6.42
N ALA A 357 13.86 -0.89 5.65
CA ALA A 357 13.28 -0.85 4.32
C ALA A 357 14.35 -1.21 3.29
N ARG A 358 14.20 -2.32 2.58
CA ARG A 358 15.06 -2.69 1.47
C ARG A 358 14.41 -2.29 0.16
N VAL A 359 15.10 -1.48 -0.63
CA VAL A 359 14.61 -0.99 -1.92
C VAL A 359 15.46 -1.57 -3.03
N ILE A 360 14.81 -2.25 -3.97
CA ILE A 360 15.42 -2.82 -5.18
C ILE A 360 14.74 -2.25 -6.42
N PHE A 361 15.45 -2.28 -7.55
CA PHE A 361 15.04 -1.59 -8.76
C PHE A 361 15.15 -2.51 -9.97
N ALA A 362 14.19 -2.39 -10.89
CA ALA A 362 14.35 -2.95 -12.22
C ALA A 362 15.15 -1.98 -13.10
N LYS A 363 15.59 -2.45 -14.27
CA LYS A 363 16.28 -1.59 -15.23
C LYS A 363 15.34 -0.47 -15.69
N PRO A 364 15.76 0.81 -15.60
CA PRO A 364 14.94 1.92 -16.08
C PRO A 364 14.76 1.85 -17.59
N PHE A 365 13.60 2.30 -18.09
CA PHE A 365 13.28 2.35 -19.52
C PHE A 365 12.61 3.67 -19.90
N GLY A 366 12.70 4.05 -21.18
CA GLY A 366 12.14 5.29 -21.69
C GLY A 366 10.74 5.12 -22.26
N LEU A 367 9.82 6.06 -22.00
CA LEU A 367 8.52 6.07 -22.68
C LEU A 367 8.63 6.44 -24.16
N SER A 368 9.73 7.08 -24.58
CA SER A 368 9.99 7.37 -26.00
C SER A 368 10.13 6.10 -26.85
N GLU A 369 10.54 4.97 -26.26
CA GLU A 369 10.55 3.64 -26.90
C GLU A 369 9.15 3.23 -27.41
N TYR A 370 8.10 3.74 -26.76
CA TYR A 370 6.70 3.40 -27.03
C TYR A 370 5.92 4.52 -27.72
N TYR A 371 6.53 5.69 -27.97
CA TYR A 371 5.79 6.89 -28.33
C TYR A 371 5.10 6.81 -29.70
N GLN A 372 5.71 6.13 -30.68
CA GLN A 372 5.09 5.93 -31.99
C GLN A 372 3.85 5.04 -31.88
N PHE A 373 3.97 3.88 -31.23
CA PHE A 373 2.84 2.98 -30.97
C PHE A 373 1.73 3.67 -30.16
N TYR A 374 2.09 4.53 -29.22
CA TYR A 374 1.13 5.30 -28.44
C TYR A 374 0.33 6.28 -29.31
N LYS A 375 0.95 6.93 -30.30
CA LYS A 375 0.23 7.80 -31.26
C LYS A 375 -0.75 7.01 -32.14
N GLU A 376 -0.40 5.78 -32.51
CA GLU A 376 -1.25 4.91 -33.32
C GLU A 376 -2.42 4.33 -32.51
N ASN A 377 -2.14 3.84 -31.30
CA ASN A 377 -3.15 3.27 -30.40
C ASN A 377 -2.81 3.54 -28.93
N LYS A 378 -3.36 4.63 -28.40
CA LYS A 378 -3.14 5.08 -27.02
C LYS A 378 -3.50 4.01 -25.98
N LYS A 379 -4.71 3.45 -26.07
CA LYS A 379 -5.23 2.49 -25.10
C LYS A 379 -4.36 1.24 -25.03
N LYS A 380 -4.10 0.62 -26.18
CA LYS A 380 -3.30 -0.61 -26.26
C LYS A 380 -1.89 -0.39 -25.73
N THR A 381 -1.23 0.70 -26.12
CA THR A 381 0.15 0.98 -25.71
C THR A 381 0.25 1.26 -24.21
N VAL A 382 -0.73 1.97 -23.63
CA VAL A 382 -0.77 2.21 -22.18
C VAL A 382 -0.98 0.89 -21.42
N GLU A 383 -1.87 0.01 -21.90
CA GLU A 383 -2.07 -1.32 -21.31
C GLU A 383 -0.80 -2.17 -21.39
N GLU A 384 -0.08 -2.12 -22.51
CA GLU A 384 1.20 -2.83 -22.71
C GLU A 384 2.29 -2.33 -21.74
N VAL A 385 2.48 -1.02 -21.63
CA VAL A 385 3.46 -0.44 -20.70
C VAL A 385 3.08 -0.71 -19.24
N THR A 386 1.78 -0.66 -18.91
CA THR A 386 1.28 -1.02 -17.57
C THR A 386 1.56 -2.49 -17.26
N THR A 387 1.37 -3.38 -18.24
CA THR A 387 1.67 -4.82 -18.12
C THR A 387 3.16 -5.07 -17.95
N ARG A 388 4.03 -4.41 -18.74
CA ARG A 388 5.48 -4.46 -18.57
C ARG A 388 5.86 -4.03 -17.15
N LEU A 389 5.37 -2.87 -16.69
CA LEU A 389 5.64 -2.36 -15.35
C LEU A 389 5.24 -3.36 -14.26
N ARG A 390 4.05 -3.98 -14.40
CA ARG A 390 3.59 -5.01 -13.47
C ARG A 390 4.54 -6.20 -13.43
N ASN A 391 4.93 -6.72 -14.59
CA ASN A 391 5.83 -7.87 -14.68
C ASN A 391 7.20 -7.58 -14.05
N GLU A 392 7.74 -6.37 -14.24
CA GLU A 392 9.00 -5.94 -13.62
C GLU A 392 8.88 -5.90 -12.08
N ILE A 393 7.81 -5.30 -11.54
CA ILE A 393 7.58 -5.23 -10.10
C ILE A 393 7.29 -6.62 -9.51
N GLU A 394 6.60 -7.51 -10.25
CA GLU A 394 6.41 -8.91 -9.85
C GLU A 394 7.71 -9.72 -9.87
N HIS A 395 8.64 -9.42 -10.78
CA HIS A 395 9.99 -10.00 -10.75
C HIS A 395 10.75 -9.55 -9.50
N LEU A 396 10.75 -8.24 -9.20
CA LEU A 396 11.36 -7.70 -7.99
C LEU A 396 10.73 -8.30 -6.72
N LEU A 397 9.41 -8.49 -6.69
CA LEU A 397 8.72 -9.16 -5.59
C LEU A 397 9.31 -10.57 -5.35
N LYS A 398 9.46 -11.37 -6.40
CA LYS A 398 10.02 -12.74 -6.29
C LYS A 398 11.44 -12.74 -5.72
N GLU A 399 12.27 -11.80 -6.15
CA GLU A 399 13.60 -11.60 -5.57
C GLU A 399 13.52 -11.20 -4.09
N ALA A 400 12.66 -10.24 -3.77
CA ALA A 400 12.52 -9.68 -2.44
C ALA A 400 12.00 -10.70 -1.41
N VAL A 401 11.17 -11.67 -1.81
CA VAL A 401 10.75 -12.77 -0.93
C VAL A 401 11.96 -13.44 -0.26
N GLY A 402 13.05 -13.62 -1.01
CA GLY A 402 14.31 -14.22 -0.51
C GLY A 402 15.10 -13.40 0.51
N PHE A 403 14.73 -12.15 0.78
CA PHE A 403 15.36 -11.34 1.84
C PHE A 403 14.87 -11.70 3.25
N SER A 404 13.69 -12.31 3.35
CA SER A 404 13.20 -12.89 4.60
C SER A 404 13.66 -14.35 4.72
N ARG A 405 13.55 -14.93 5.92
CA ARG A 405 13.75 -16.38 6.12
C ARG A 405 12.61 -16.95 6.97
N PRO A 406 12.22 -18.21 6.78
CA PRO A 406 11.32 -18.89 7.70
C PRO A 406 11.90 -18.89 9.12
N ILE A 407 11.05 -18.61 10.10
CA ILE A 407 11.43 -18.63 11.53
C ILE A 407 10.92 -19.87 12.27
N VAL A 408 10.00 -20.61 11.65
CA VAL A 408 9.60 -21.96 12.03
C VAL A 408 9.73 -22.88 10.81
N GLU A 409 9.65 -24.18 11.02
CA GLU A 409 9.73 -25.15 9.94
C GLU A 409 8.50 -25.00 9.01
N PRO A 410 8.70 -24.79 7.70
CA PRO A 410 7.59 -24.77 6.74
C PRO A 410 6.79 -26.06 6.80
N PHE A 411 5.48 -25.98 6.61
CA PHE A 411 4.55 -27.12 6.67
C PHE A 411 4.42 -27.84 8.03
N ASP A 412 5.26 -27.53 9.03
CA ASP A 412 5.14 -28.10 10.37
C ASP A 412 4.03 -27.39 11.18
N VAL A 413 2.88 -28.03 11.27
CA VAL A 413 1.76 -27.62 12.14
C VAL A 413 1.68 -28.46 13.43
N GLY A 414 2.73 -29.23 13.73
CA GLY A 414 2.77 -30.19 14.82
C GLY A 414 1.84 -31.39 14.57
N GLU A 415 1.95 -32.39 15.43
CA GLU A 415 1.00 -33.52 15.42
C GLU A 415 -0.33 -33.10 16.05
N ASP A 416 -1.45 -33.61 15.52
CA ASP A 416 -2.60 -33.87 16.37
C ASP A 416 -2.11 -34.90 17.40
N LEU A 417 -1.90 -34.49 18.65
CA LEU A 417 -1.84 -35.47 19.72
C LEU A 417 -3.19 -36.21 19.69
N LYS A 418 -3.19 -37.38 19.05
CA LYS A 418 -4.14 -38.44 19.38
C LYS A 418 -3.87 -38.74 20.85
N ILE A 419 -4.63 -38.12 21.74
CA ILE A 419 -4.72 -38.54 23.14
C ILE A 419 -5.39 -39.91 23.14
#